data_AF-A0A1W1UGK7-F1
#
_entry.id   AF-A0A1W1UGK7-F1
#
_cell.length_a   1.000
_cell.length_b   1.000
_cell.length_c   1.000
_cell.angle_alpha   90.00
_cell.angle_beta   90.00
_cell.angle_gamma   90.00
#
_symmetry.space_group_name_H-M   'P 1'
#
loop_
_entity.id
_entity.type
_entity.pdbx_description
1 polymer ?
#
loop_
_entity_poly.entity_id
_entity_poly.type
_entity_poly.pdbx_seq_one_letter_code
_entity_poly.pdbx_strand_id
1 'polypeptide(L)' 'MDIENLRESLAEYISFSDRLVYEMRDFKSDEYRAGVADGIEMAIDMLKSYLEGFPELDALKDIK' A
#
# COMPACT_ATOMS: atom_id res chain seq x y z
N MET A 1 -3.26 15.90 -14.02
CA MET A 1 -3.48 15.43 -12.65
C MET A 1 -2.64 16.32 -11.76
N ASP A 2 -3.26 17.03 -10.83
CA ASP A 2 -2.52 17.85 -9.86
C ASP A 2 -1.98 16.98 -8.72
N ILE A 3 -1.07 17.53 -7.93
CA ILE A 3 -0.40 16.82 -6.82
C ILE A 3 -1.42 16.37 -5.77
N GLU A 4 -2.49 17.15 -5.56
CA GLU A 4 -3.54 16.81 -4.59
C GLU A 4 -4.31 15.55 -5.00
N ASN A 5 -4.77 15.46 -6.26
CA ASN A 5 -5.43 14.26 -6.78
C ASN A 5 -4.49 13.04 -6.80
N LEU A 6 -3.20 13.26 -7.10
CA LEU A 6 -2.21 12.19 -7.04
C LEU A 6 -2.05 11.67 -5.60
N ARG A 7 -2.00 12.57 -4.61
CA ARG A 7 -1.90 12.21 -3.21
C ARG A 7 -3.11 11.41 -2.74
N GLU A 8 -4.31 11.88 -3.03
CA GLU A 8 -5.55 11.16 -2.67
C GLU A 8 -5.59 9.77 -3.32
N SER A 9 -5.23 9.68 -4.61
CA SER A 9 -5.21 8.40 -5.33
C SER A 9 -4.21 7.41 -4.73
N LEU A 10 -3.01 7.89 -4.35
CA LEU A 10 -1.99 7.05 -3.72
C LEU A 10 -2.41 6.60 -2.31
N ALA A 11 -3.05 7.48 -1.55
CA ALA A 11 -3.57 7.17 -0.23
C ALA A 11 -4.65 6.08 -0.28
N GLU A 12 -5.59 6.20 -1.21
CA GLU A 12 -6.64 5.21 -1.44
C GLU A 12 -6.07 3.87 -1.89
N TYR A 13 -5.09 3.88 -2.81
CA TYR A 13 -4.44 2.68 -3.30
C TYR A 13 -3.66 1.92 -2.21
N ILE A 14 -2.90 2.64 -1.37
CA ILE A 14 -2.19 2.06 -0.23
C ILE A 14 -3.18 1.43 0.74
N SER A 15 -4.21 2.18 1.14
CA SER A 15 -5.24 1.71 2.08
C SER A 15 -6.00 0.48 1.56
N PHE A 16 -6.32 0.46 0.26
CA PHE A 16 -6.92 -0.69 -0.39
C PHE A 16 -6.01 -1.93 -0.32
N SER A 17 -4.72 -1.75 -0.58
CA SER A 17 -3.75 -2.85 -0.61
C SER A 17 -3.49 -3.42 0.78
N ASP A 18 -3.38 -2.56 1.80
CA ASP A 18 -3.23 -2.99 3.20
C ASP A 18 -4.47 -3.79 3.67
N ARG A 19 -5.67 -3.35 3.29
CA ARG A 19 -6.91 -4.10 3.55
C ARG A 19 -6.96 -5.43 2.80
N LEU A 20 -6.53 -5.47 1.54
CA LEU A 20 -6.48 -6.69 0.76
C LEU A 20 -5.53 -7.72 1.39
N VAL A 21 -4.35 -7.30 1.85
CA VAL A 21 -3.40 -8.15 2.58
C VAL A 21 -4.04 -8.70 3.85
N TYR A 22 -4.71 -7.86 4.63
CA TYR A 22 -5.43 -8.29 5.83
C TYR A 22 -6.48 -9.38 5.50
N GLU A 23 -7.35 -9.12 4.52
CA GLU A 23 -8.41 -10.05 4.12
C GLU A 23 -7.84 -11.38 3.57
N MET A 24 -6.71 -11.32 2.85
CA MET A 24 -6.04 -12.51 2.33
C MET A 24 -5.41 -13.38 3.45
N ARG A 25 -4.99 -12.76 4.54
CA ARG A 25 -4.38 -13.45 5.70
C ARG A 25 -5.42 -13.97 6.71
N ASP A 26 -6.57 -13.31 6.85
CA ASP A 26 -7.60 -13.65 7.84
C ASP A 26 -8.42 -14.92 7.45
N PHE A 27 -8.54 -15.22 6.15
CA PHE A 27 -9.26 -16.41 5.66
C PHE A 27 -8.33 -17.58 5.38
N LYS A 28 -8.32 -18.65 6.22
CA LYS A 28 -7.66 -19.97 6.01
C LYS A 28 -6.75 -19.98 4.77
N SER A 29 -5.65 -19.24 4.83
CA SER A 29 -4.88 -18.91 3.64
C SER A 29 -4.06 -20.13 3.26
N ASP A 30 -4.23 -20.62 2.03
CA ASP A 30 -3.26 -21.54 1.46
C ASP A 30 -1.92 -20.82 1.23
N GLU A 31 -0.82 -21.58 1.10
CA GLU A 31 0.53 -21.01 0.91
C GLU A 31 0.58 -20.05 -0.29
N TYR A 32 -0.26 -20.29 -1.30
CA TYR A 32 -0.39 -19.40 -2.45
C TYR A 32 -0.95 -18.02 -2.06
N ARG A 33 -2.06 -17.95 -1.32
CA ARG A 33 -2.61 -16.68 -0.84
C ARG A 33 -1.66 -15.97 0.11
N ALA A 34 -0.96 -16.70 0.96
CA ALA A 34 0.07 -16.13 1.83
C ALA A 34 1.19 -15.48 1.00
N GLY A 35 1.75 -16.19 0.01
CA GLY A 35 2.78 -15.65 -0.86
C GLY A 35 2.33 -14.46 -1.71
N VAL A 36 1.07 -14.43 -2.14
CA VAL A 36 0.50 -13.26 -2.84
C VAL A 36 0.36 -12.08 -1.89
N ALA A 37 -0.10 -12.29 -0.65
CA ALA A 37 -0.20 -11.24 0.36
C ALA A 37 1.18 -10.64 0.68
N ASP A 38 2.20 -11.48 0.83
CA ASP A 38 3.59 -11.05 1.06
C ASP A 38 4.11 -10.21 -0.12
N GLY A 39 3.82 -10.63 -1.36
CA GLY A 39 4.20 -9.87 -2.55
C GLY A 39 3.53 -8.49 -2.64
N ILE A 40 2.27 -8.38 -2.23
CA ILE A 40 1.55 -7.10 -2.18
C ILE A 40 2.15 -6.20 -1.09
N GLU A 41 2.38 -6.73 0.11
CA GLU A 41 3.00 -5.99 1.22
C GLU A 41 4.38 -5.44 0.82
N MET A 42 5.23 -6.27 0.21
CA MET A 42 6.54 -5.84 -0.31
C MET A 42 6.44 -4.73 -1.36
N ALA A 43 5.46 -4.80 -2.27
CA ALA A 43 5.28 -3.79 -3.30
C ALA A 43 4.82 -2.45 -2.71
N ILE A 44 3.95 -2.49 -1.70
CA ILE A 44 3.48 -1.29 -0.98
C ILE A 44 4.59 -0.68 -0.14
N ASP A 45 5.39 -1.48 0.54
CA ASP A 45 6.55 -0.99 1.30
C ASP A 45 7.55 -0.29 0.39
N MET A 46 7.85 -0.88 -0.78
CA MET A 46 8.74 -0.26 -1.76
C MET A 46 8.16 1.06 -2.29
N LEU A 47 6.85 1.14 -2.52
CA LEU A 47 6.18 2.37 -2.92
C LEU A 47 6.26 3.44 -1.81
N LYS A 48 5.97 3.07 -0.56
CA LYS A 48 6.09 3.96 0.61
C LYS A 48 7.51 4.51 0.71
N SER A 49 8.53 3.67 0.62
CA SER A 49 9.94 4.11 0.62
C SER A 49 10.30 5.01 -0.56
N TYR A 50 9.80 4.73 -1.77
CA TYR A 50 10.05 5.60 -2.93
C TYR A 50 9.43 6.99 -2.74
N LEU A 51 8.23 7.04 -2.15
CA LEU A 51 7.52 8.29 -1.86
C LEU A 51 8.22 9.12 -0.78
N GLU A 52 9.08 8.53 0.06
CA GLU A 52 9.85 9.30 1.03
C GLU A 52 10.77 10.36 0.42
N GLY A 53 11.16 10.16 -0.85
CA GLY A 53 11.98 11.08 -1.63
C GLY A 53 11.23 12.30 -2.20
N PHE A 54 9.91 12.40 -2.00
CA PHE A 54 9.06 13.47 -2.55
C PHE A 54 8.36 14.24 -1.43
N PRO A 55 8.97 15.32 -0.89
CA PRO A 55 8.43 16.10 0.23
C PRO A 55 7.01 16.63 -0.01
N GLU A 56 6.67 16.92 -1.26
CA GLU A 56 5.34 17.34 -1.69
C GLU A 56 4.24 16.26 -1.50
N LEU A 57 4.63 15.02 -1.25
CA LEU A 57 3.77 13.86 -1.00
C LEU A 57 3.89 13.33 0.45
N ASP A 58 4.51 14.08 1.35
CA ASP A 58 4.83 13.65 2.73
C ASP A 58 3.63 13.15 3.54
N ALA A 59 2.41 13.62 3.28
CA ALA A 59 1.21 13.15 3.99
C ALA A 59 0.85 11.67 3.71
N LEU A 60 1.49 11.03 2.73
CA LEU A 60 1.37 9.58 2.48
C LEU A 60 2.20 8.72 3.45
N LYS A 61 3.15 9.33 4.18
CA LYS A 61 4.02 8.64 5.14
C LYS A 61 3.27 8.18 6.41
N ASP A 62 2.16 8.83 6.73
CA ASP A 62 1.40 8.60 7.97
C ASP A 62 0.17 7.71 7.80
N ILE A 63 -0.05 7.15 6.60
CA ILE A 63 -1.18 6.24 6.33
C ILE A 63 -0.88 4.90 6.99
N LYS A 64 -1.55 4.67 8.13
CA LYS A 64 -1.49 3.45 8.94
C LYS A 64 -2.49 2.40 8.46
#